data_AF-A0A7S1YRJ4-F1
#
_entry.id   AF-A0A7S1YRJ4-F1
#
_cell.length_a   1.000
_cell.length_b   1.000
_cell.length_c   1.000
_cell.angle_alpha   90.00
_cell.angle_beta   90.00
_cell.angle_gamma   90.00
#
_symmetry.space_group_name_H-M   'P 1'
#
loop_
_entity.id
_entity.type
_entity.pdbx_description
1 polymer ?
#
loop_
_entity_poly.entity_id
_entity_poly.type
_entity_poly.pdbx_seq_one_letter_code
_entity_poly.pdbx_strand_id
1 'polypeptide(L)'
;IKGKDDASHKPYQFMAINAHLIFGTSSDRWREFEALVNWIRDRVVQQDKMYYPNYVLLGDLNLDYDNPGRDFAKMESLMKGIDVGTPDEIHVNFPFLDVHPNESEHFTSNVKLSQRYDQIGLFFCDTDGECVGFPTHAENKYMGKDDNGPDYGVFNFTELFAKAVEGMSFKDMSKVQGTAFVRRFEHEVSDHMPIWLRLSLTPTPTSTSVGAE
;
A
#
# COMPACT_ATOMS: atom_id res chain seq x y z
N ILE A 1 -10.75 15.66 -6.69
CA ILE A 1 -11.02 15.55 -8.15
C ILE A 1 -12.52 15.41 -8.30
N LYS A 2 -13.23 16.43 -8.80
CA LYS A 2 -14.66 16.31 -9.12
C LYS A 2 -14.76 15.79 -10.55
N GLY A 3 -14.91 14.47 -10.69
CA GLY A 3 -15.38 13.91 -11.95
C GLY A 3 -16.78 14.46 -12.24
N LYS A 4 -17.13 14.59 -13.52
CA LYS A 4 -18.53 14.82 -13.94
C LYS A 4 -19.43 13.88 -13.14
N ASP A 5 -20.56 14.40 -12.69
CA ASP A 5 -21.62 13.66 -11.97
C ASP A 5 -22.20 12.57 -12.89
N ASP A 6 -21.45 11.51 -13.12
CA ASP A 6 -21.94 10.25 -13.64
C ASP A 6 -22.38 9.45 -12.42
N ALA A 7 -23.69 9.43 -12.17
CA ALA A 7 -24.33 8.79 -11.02
C ALA A 7 -24.09 7.26 -10.94
N SER A 8 -23.34 6.70 -11.89
CA SER A 8 -23.00 5.30 -12.00
C SER A 8 -21.86 4.83 -11.10
N HIS A 9 -21.18 5.70 -10.32
CA HIS A 9 -20.13 5.29 -9.39
C HIS A 9 -20.16 6.08 -8.07
N LYS A 10 -19.96 5.40 -6.93
CA LYS A 10 -19.80 6.07 -5.62
C LYS A 10 -18.36 6.52 -5.42
N PRO A 11 -18.09 7.78 -4.99
CA PRO A 11 -16.73 8.24 -4.75
C PRO A 11 -16.16 7.60 -3.47
N TYR A 12 -14.87 7.25 -3.50
CA TYR A 12 -14.14 6.95 -2.27
C TYR A 12 -14.10 8.19 -1.37
N GLN A 13 -14.43 8.00 -0.11
CA GLN A 13 -14.33 9.03 0.93
C GLN A 13 -13.28 8.59 1.94
N PHE A 14 -12.21 9.35 2.07
CA PHE A 14 -11.12 8.98 2.97
C PHE A 14 -10.36 10.18 3.53
N MET A 15 -9.77 9.97 4.70
CA MET A 15 -8.73 10.84 5.26
C MET A 15 -7.35 10.27 4.91
N ALA A 16 -6.52 11.08 4.25
CA ALA A 16 -5.12 10.73 4.02
C ALA A 16 -4.26 11.21 5.19
N ILE A 17 -3.38 10.35 5.68
CA ILE A 17 -2.40 10.62 6.71
C ILE A 17 -1.03 10.39 6.09
N ASN A 18 -0.16 11.38 6.12
CA ASN A 18 1.25 11.22 5.75
C ASN A 18 2.10 11.17 7.02
N ALA A 19 2.92 10.14 7.19
CA ALA A 19 3.78 9.96 8.35
C ALA A 19 5.23 9.71 7.93
N HIS A 20 6.15 10.28 8.71
CA HIS A 20 7.57 9.95 8.65
C HIS A 20 7.99 9.57 10.08
N LEU A 21 8.14 8.27 10.32
CA LEU A 21 8.45 7.75 11.65
C LEU A 21 9.93 7.92 11.97
N ILE A 22 10.27 7.91 13.25
CA ILE A 22 11.64 8.09 13.72
C ILE A 22 12.58 7.03 13.14
N PHE A 23 13.83 7.41 12.90
CA PHE A 23 14.86 6.45 12.50
C PHE A 23 15.37 5.58 13.66
N GLY A 24 15.06 5.88 14.93
CA GLY A 24 15.72 5.39 16.17
C GLY A 24 15.91 3.87 16.37
N THR A 25 15.92 3.38 17.61
CA THR A 25 16.09 1.93 17.81
C THR A 25 14.91 1.17 17.21
N SER A 26 15.09 -0.07 16.75
CA SER A 26 13.97 -0.86 16.21
C SER A 26 12.78 -0.94 17.18
N SER A 27 13.02 -0.88 18.50
CA SER A 27 11.95 -0.79 19.51
C SER A 27 11.24 0.56 19.60
N ASP A 28 11.92 1.67 19.32
CA ASP A 28 11.30 2.99 19.30
C ASP A 28 10.42 3.14 18.05
N ARG A 29 10.98 2.81 16.89
CA ARG A 29 10.27 2.80 15.60
C ARG A 29 9.00 1.96 15.69
N TRP A 30 9.13 0.80 16.31
CA TRP A 30 8.01 -0.10 16.54
C TRP A 30 6.89 0.51 17.39
N ARG A 31 7.25 1.11 18.54
CA ARG A 31 6.26 1.74 19.43
C ARG A 31 5.53 2.89 18.76
N GLU A 32 6.24 3.68 17.96
CA GLU A 32 5.63 4.78 17.21
C GLU A 32 4.68 4.27 16.12
N PHE A 33 5.11 3.27 15.34
CA PHE A 33 4.25 2.64 14.33
C PHE A 33 2.98 2.05 14.96
N GLU A 34 3.12 1.28 16.05
CA GLU A 34 1.99 0.68 16.75
C GLU A 34 1.03 1.75 17.31
N ALA A 35 1.56 2.82 17.89
CA ALA A 35 0.74 3.91 18.40
C ALA A 35 -0.04 4.61 17.27
N LEU A 36 0.60 4.86 16.13
CA LEU A 36 -0.03 5.46 14.95
C LEU A 36 -1.14 4.56 14.39
N VAL A 37 -0.84 3.29 14.15
CA VAL A 37 -1.77 2.32 13.56
C VAL A 37 -2.97 2.10 14.47
N ASN A 38 -2.76 1.95 15.78
CA ASN A 38 -3.86 1.84 16.74
C ASN A 38 -4.70 3.11 16.83
N TRP A 39 -4.07 4.29 16.77
CA TRP A 39 -4.81 5.54 16.73
C TRP A 39 -5.71 5.65 15.49
N ILE A 40 -5.22 5.27 14.31
CA ILE A 40 -6.03 5.26 13.07
C ILE A 40 -7.18 4.27 13.21
N ARG A 41 -6.92 3.06 13.69
CA ARG A 41 -7.93 2.03 13.94
C ARG A 41 -9.02 2.54 14.88
N ASP A 42 -8.66 3.14 16.01
CA ASP A 42 -9.62 3.69 16.97
C ASP A 42 -10.50 4.79 16.35
N ARG A 43 -9.98 5.53 15.35
CA ARG A 43 -10.78 6.49 14.57
C ARG A 43 -11.76 5.82 13.62
N VAL A 44 -11.36 4.72 12.99
CA VAL A 44 -12.24 3.93 12.11
C VAL A 44 -13.39 3.30 12.91
N VAL A 45 -13.13 2.78 14.11
CA VAL A 45 -14.18 2.30 15.04
C VAL A 45 -15.22 3.39 15.33
N GLN A 46 -14.78 4.65 15.43
CA GLN A 46 -15.62 5.82 15.76
C GLN A 46 -16.16 6.53 14.51
N GLN A 47 -16.30 5.81 13.39
CA GLN A 47 -16.72 6.38 12.10
C GLN A 47 -18.02 7.20 12.16
N ASP A 48 -18.96 6.85 13.05
CA ASP A 48 -20.21 7.56 13.29
C ASP A 48 -20.02 9.02 13.75
N LYS A 49 -18.83 9.35 14.25
CA LYS A 49 -18.45 10.67 14.77
C LYS A 49 -17.43 11.40 13.90
N MET A 50 -17.05 10.81 12.76
CA MET A 50 -15.95 11.30 11.92
C MET A 50 -16.45 11.76 10.55
N TYR A 51 -15.70 12.65 9.91
CA TYR A 51 -16.02 13.18 8.58
C TYR A 51 -15.80 12.18 7.44
N TYR A 52 -14.92 11.20 7.63
CA TYR A 52 -14.55 10.23 6.62
C TYR A 52 -14.51 8.82 7.22
N PRO A 53 -15.09 7.81 6.53
CA PRO A 53 -15.17 6.43 7.01
C PRO A 53 -13.86 5.67 6.82
N ASN A 54 -13.09 6.00 5.78
CA ASN A 54 -11.88 5.29 5.40
C ASN A 54 -10.64 6.16 5.67
N TYR A 55 -9.51 5.52 5.92
CA TYR A 55 -8.22 6.18 6.13
C TYR A 55 -7.14 5.54 5.26
N VAL A 56 -6.29 6.39 4.71
CA VAL A 56 -5.09 5.99 3.95
C VAL A 56 -3.88 6.54 4.67
N LEU A 57 -3.01 5.65 5.15
CA LEU A 57 -1.69 6.00 5.66
C LEU A 57 -0.68 5.92 4.52
N LEU A 58 0.14 6.96 4.36
CA LEU A 58 1.23 7.05 3.39
C LEU A 58 2.50 7.49 4.13
N GLY A 59 3.65 7.03 3.65
CA GLY A 59 4.93 7.65 3.98
C GLY A 59 6.00 6.67 4.43
N ASP A 60 7.12 7.26 4.87
CA ASP A 60 8.27 6.54 5.40
C ASP A 60 7.98 6.08 6.82
N LEU A 61 7.65 4.81 6.98
CA LEU A 61 7.36 4.25 8.30
C LEU A 61 8.61 3.75 9.01
N ASN A 62 9.79 3.91 8.41
CA ASN A 62 11.10 3.46 8.92
C ASN A 62 11.05 2.02 9.47
N LEU A 63 10.18 1.19 8.90
CA LEU A 63 10.00 -0.18 9.34
C LEU A 63 11.23 -0.99 8.94
N ASP A 64 11.75 -1.71 9.92
CA ASP A 64 13.01 -2.45 9.81
C ASP A 64 12.75 -3.74 9.00
N TYR A 65 13.10 -3.72 7.71
CA TYR A 65 12.91 -4.83 6.78
C TYR A 65 14.23 -5.39 6.25
N ASP A 66 15.32 -5.20 7.00
CA ASP A 66 16.65 -5.68 6.63
C ASP A 66 16.68 -7.22 6.42
N ASN A 67 15.73 -7.98 6.98
CA ASN A 67 15.54 -9.39 6.68
C ASN A 67 14.06 -9.77 6.39
N PRO A 68 13.64 -9.74 5.11
CA PRO A 68 12.29 -10.09 4.69
C PRO A 68 11.82 -11.50 5.09
N GLY A 69 12.72 -12.46 5.31
CA GLY A 69 12.32 -13.81 5.74
C GLY A 69 11.94 -13.89 7.22
N ARG A 70 12.50 -13.02 8.07
CA ARG A 70 12.33 -13.04 9.53
C ARG A 70 11.39 -11.94 10.02
N ASP A 71 11.55 -10.75 9.47
CA ASP A 71 10.83 -9.56 9.94
C ASP A 71 9.39 -9.57 9.41
N PHE A 72 9.15 -10.28 8.30
CA PHE A 72 7.83 -10.51 7.73
C PHE A 72 6.90 -11.33 8.61
N ALA A 73 7.36 -12.44 9.19
CA ALA A 73 6.52 -13.24 10.09
C ALA A 73 6.07 -12.44 11.32
N LYS A 74 6.90 -11.50 11.79
CA LYS A 74 6.57 -10.62 12.91
C LYS A 74 5.57 -9.54 12.49
N MET A 75 5.75 -8.91 11.32
CA MET A 75 4.82 -7.90 10.78
C MET A 75 3.48 -8.52 10.38
N GLU A 76 3.50 -9.67 9.72
CA GLU A 76 2.31 -10.46 9.37
C GLU A 76 1.56 -10.88 10.62
N SER A 77 2.23 -11.41 11.65
CA SER A 77 1.58 -11.78 12.92
C SER A 77 0.98 -10.58 13.65
N LEU A 78 1.57 -9.38 13.52
CA LEU A 78 1.09 -8.17 14.17
C LEU A 78 -0.06 -7.50 13.41
N MET A 79 0.03 -7.43 12.08
CA MET A 79 -1.04 -6.90 11.24
C MET A 79 -2.25 -7.81 11.18
N LYS A 80 -2.03 -9.14 11.09
CA LYS A 80 -3.12 -10.10 11.30
C LYS A 80 -3.63 -10.03 12.73
N GLY A 81 -2.77 -9.73 13.71
CA GLY A 81 -3.17 -9.49 15.10
C GLY A 81 -4.05 -8.25 15.31
N ILE A 82 -3.93 -7.23 14.45
CA ILE A 82 -4.78 -6.04 14.48
C ILE A 82 -6.24 -6.37 14.07
N ASP A 83 -6.42 -7.32 13.17
CA ASP A 83 -7.74 -7.89 12.78
C ASP A 83 -8.33 -8.79 13.88
N VAL A 84 -7.51 -9.52 14.66
CA VAL A 84 -7.97 -10.62 15.56
C VAL A 84 -8.66 -10.12 16.85
N GLY A 85 -9.02 -8.84 16.94
CA GLY A 85 -9.68 -8.26 18.13
C GLY A 85 -10.61 -7.09 17.85
N THR A 86 -10.96 -6.86 16.59
CA THR A 86 -11.98 -5.89 16.19
C THR A 86 -13.35 -6.56 16.10
N PRO A 87 -14.46 -5.81 16.14
CA PRO A 87 -15.69 -6.27 15.51
C PRO A 87 -15.35 -6.77 14.10
N ASP A 88 -16.03 -7.80 13.59
CA ASP A 88 -15.79 -8.46 12.29
C ASP A 88 -15.84 -7.50 11.07
N GLU A 89 -16.01 -6.21 11.31
CA GLU A 89 -16.27 -5.15 10.35
C GLU A 89 -15.06 -4.25 10.07
N ILE A 90 -13.94 -4.32 10.81
CA ILE A 90 -12.79 -3.42 10.59
C ILE A 90 -11.69 -4.14 9.81
N HIS A 91 -11.24 -3.51 8.74
CA HIS A 91 -10.22 -4.04 7.83
C HIS A 91 -8.98 -3.15 7.83
N VAL A 92 -7.82 -3.80 7.93
CA VAL A 92 -6.51 -3.15 7.76
C VAL A 92 -5.70 -3.88 6.69
N ASN A 93 -5.23 -3.15 5.67
CA ASN A 93 -4.43 -3.72 4.58
C ASN A 93 -3.18 -2.87 4.30
N PHE A 94 -2.02 -3.53 4.22
CA PHE A 94 -0.75 -2.95 3.78
C PHE A 94 -0.24 -3.70 2.55
N PRO A 95 -0.61 -3.28 1.31
CA PRO A 95 -0.34 -4.06 0.11
C PRO A 95 1.15 -4.32 -0.17
N PHE A 96 2.02 -3.38 0.20
CA PHE A 96 3.47 -3.48 -0.04
C PHE A 96 4.18 -4.54 0.79
N LEU A 97 3.45 -5.18 1.71
CA LEU A 97 3.94 -6.31 2.47
C LEU A 97 3.74 -7.62 1.73
N ASP A 98 2.82 -7.70 0.76
CA ASP A 98 2.75 -8.88 -0.09
C ASP A 98 3.66 -8.75 -1.32
N VAL A 99 4.17 -9.89 -1.80
CA VAL A 99 4.76 -9.96 -3.13
C VAL A 99 3.64 -9.69 -4.13
N HIS A 100 3.81 -8.63 -4.93
CA HIS A 100 2.83 -8.26 -5.94
C HIS A 100 2.61 -9.42 -6.92
N PRO A 101 1.37 -9.73 -7.37
CA PRO A 101 1.11 -10.87 -8.25
C PRO A 101 1.92 -10.93 -9.56
N ASN A 102 2.36 -9.77 -10.04
CA ASN A 102 3.17 -9.62 -11.25
C ASN A 102 4.70 -9.58 -10.98
N GLU A 103 5.13 -9.76 -9.74
CA GLU A 103 6.55 -9.77 -9.34
C GLU A 103 6.93 -11.09 -8.65
N SER A 104 8.22 -11.41 -8.65
CA SER A 104 8.76 -12.61 -7.98
C SER A 104 9.27 -12.31 -6.56
N GLU A 105 9.45 -11.05 -6.23
CA GLU A 105 10.00 -10.55 -4.98
C GLU A 105 9.21 -9.31 -4.55
N HIS A 106 9.24 -8.96 -3.27
CA HIS A 106 8.65 -7.71 -2.79
C HIS A 106 9.33 -6.50 -3.43
N PHE A 107 8.57 -5.42 -3.54
CA PHE A 107 9.13 -4.13 -3.91
C PHE A 107 10.15 -3.63 -2.88
N THR A 108 11.25 -3.08 -3.39
CA THR A 108 12.16 -2.20 -2.64
C THR A 108 11.84 -0.77 -2.98
N SER A 109 11.86 0.12 -2.00
CA SER A 109 11.56 1.53 -2.20
C SER A 109 12.80 2.40 -2.35
N ASN A 110 14.01 1.85 -2.46
CA ASN A 110 15.21 2.66 -2.74
C ASN A 110 15.90 2.26 -4.05
N VAL A 111 16.61 3.19 -4.67
CA VAL A 111 17.31 2.94 -5.96
C VAL A 111 18.44 1.91 -5.85
N LYS A 112 18.94 1.66 -4.64
CA LYS A 112 19.95 0.64 -4.34
C LYS A 112 19.36 -0.77 -4.17
N LEU A 113 18.04 -0.92 -4.23
CA LEU A 113 17.31 -2.18 -4.13
C LEU A 113 17.63 -2.97 -2.84
N SER A 114 17.73 -2.25 -1.72
CA SER A 114 18.16 -2.80 -0.44
C SER A 114 17.24 -2.44 0.73
N GLN A 115 16.28 -1.53 0.54
CA GLN A 115 15.44 -0.98 1.62
C GLN A 115 13.96 -0.92 1.21
N ARG A 116 13.06 -0.92 2.21
CA ARG A 116 11.60 -1.04 2.05
C ARG A 116 10.82 -0.14 3.02
N TYR A 117 11.23 1.11 3.12
CA TYR A 117 10.77 2.05 4.13
C TYR A 117 9.32 2.50 3.93
N ASP A 118 8.94 2.72 2.67
CA ASP A 118 7.68 3.36 2.30
C ASP A 118 6.52 2.38 2.27
N GLN A 119 5.39 2.78 2.84
CA GLN A 119 4.20 1.96 2.93
C GLN A 119 2.93 2.73 2.56
N ILE A 120 1.93 1.97 2.12
CA ILE A 120 0.54 2.41 2.03
C ILE A 120 -0.29 1.52 2.95
N GLY A 121 -0.97 2.11 3.93
CA GLY A 121 -1.90 1.42 4.81
C GLY A 121 -3.34 1.85 4.51
N LEU A 122 -4.25 0.89 4.39
CA LEU A 122 -5.66 1.08 4.11
C LEU A 122 -6.46 0.62 5.33
N PHE A 123 -7.29 1.51 5.87
CA PHE A 123 -8.09 1.26 7.06
C PHE A 123 -9.53 1.64 6.78
N PHE A 124 -10.46 0.72 6.99
CA PHE A 124 -11.87 0.94 6.66
C PHE A 124 -12.76 -0.04 7.40
N CYS A 125 -14.06 0.25 7.43
CA CYS A 125 -15.06 -0.72 7.85
C CYS A 125 -15.83 -1.27 6.64
N ASP A 126 -16.36 -2.49 6.78
CA ASP A 126 -17.51 -2.89 5.98
C ASP A 126 -18.65 -1.91 6.27
N THR A 127 -19.16 -1.27 5.23
CA THR A 127 -20.33 -0.41 5.36
C THR A 127 -21.49 -1.07 4.64
N ASP A 128 -22.71 -0.88 5.14
CA ASP A 128 -23.97 -1.41 4.60
C ASP A 128 -24.36 -0.79 3.24
N GLY A 129 -23.42 -0.77 2.31
CA GLY A 129 -23.58 -0.26 0.95
C GLY A 129 -23.45 1.25 0.81
N GLU A 130 -23.25 2.04 1.87
CA GLU A 130 -23.12 3.50 1.78
C GLU A 130 -21.74 3.96 1.29
N CYS A 131 -20.67 3.30 1.74
CA CYS A 131 -19.30 3.63 1.39
C CYS A 131 -18.61 2.48 0.66
N VAL A 132 -17.74 2.84 -0.27
CA VAL A 132 -16.91 1.86 -0.99
C VAL A 132 -15.72 1.53 -0.09
N GLY A 133 -15.64 0.27 0.33
CA GLY A 133 -14.48 -0.26 1.07
C GLY A 133 -13.22 -0.26 0.20
N PHE A 134 -12.06 -0.25 0.84
CA PHE A 134 -10.80 -0.46 0.13
C PHE A 134 -10.58 -1.96 -0.13
N PRO A 135 -9.60 -2.34 -0.98
CA PRO A 135 -9.20 -3.73 -1.09
C PRO A 135 -8.72 -4.27 0.26
N THR A 136 -9.26 -5.41 0.66
CA THR A 136 -8.84 -6.21 1.80
C THR A 136 -7.51 -6.91 1.51
N HIS A 137 -6.83 -7.41 2.55
CA HIS A 137 -5.61 -8.21 2.38
C HIS A 137 -5.86 -9.46 1.50
N ALA A 138 -7.02 -10.10 1.64
CA ALA A 138 -7.37 -11.28 0.84
C ALA A 138 -7.45 -10.99 -0.68
N GLU A 139 -7.67 -9.73 -1.05
CA GLU A 139 -7.75 -9.28 -2.44
C GLU A 139 -6.37 -8.91 -3.02
N ASN A 140 -5.31 -8.82 -2.21
CA ASN A 140 -3.96 -8.52 -2.69
C ASN A 140 -3.48 -9.51 -3.78
N LYS A 141 -3.91 -10.77 -3.72
CA LYS A 141 -3.63 -11.79 -4.76
C LYS A 141 -4.24 -11.51 -6.14
N TYR A 142 -5.12 -10.52 -6.26
CA TYR A 142 -5.76 -10.11 -7.51
C TYR A 142 -5.30 -8.73 -8.01
N MET A 143 -4.41 -8.06 -7.28
CA MET A 143 -3.87 -6.75 -7.67
C MET A 143 -3.19 -6.83 -9.04
N GLY A 144 -3.50 -5.86 -9.89
CA GLY A 144 -2.93 -5.76 -11.25
C GLY A 144 -3.35 -6.86 -12.23
N LYS A 145 -4.38 -7.67 -11.91
CA LYS A 145 -4.93 -8.69 -12.83
C LYS A 145 -6.01 -8.16 -13.78
N ASP A 146 -6.69 -7.09 -13.39
CA ASP A 146 -7.69 -6.39 -14.22
C ASP A 146 -7.16 -5.00 -14.54
N ASP A 147 -7.24 -4.60 -15.80
CA ASP A 147 -6.83 -3.28 -16.30
C ASP A 147 -7.56 -2.13 -15.58
N ASN A 148 -8.78 -2.36 -15.07
CA ASN A 148 -9.56 -1.42 -14.27
C ASN A 148 -9.65 -1.83 -12.78
N GLY A 149 -8.94 -2.89 -12.40
CA GLY A 149 -8.86 -3.44 -11.06
C GLY A 149 -7.99 -2.60 -10.11
N PRO A 150 -8.01 -2.92 -8.80
CA PRO A 150 -7.05 -2.32 -7.88
C PRO A 150 -5.64 -2.81 -8.23
N ASP A 151 -4.66 -1.96 -8.01
CA ASP A 151 -3.27 -2.25 -8.34
C ASP A 151 -2.31 -1.36 -7.52
N TYR A 152 -1.07 -1.78 -7.32
CA TYR A 152 -0.07 -0.99 -6.61
C TYR A 152 1.34 -1.22 -7.15
N GLY A 153 2.23 -0.26 -6.94
CA GLY A 153 3.61 -0.44 -7.37
C GLY A 153 4.55 0.68 -6.98
N VAL A 154 5.79 0.53 -7.43
CA VAL A 154 6.88 1.48 -7.22
C VAL A 154 7.39 1.98 -8.56
N PHE A 155 7.68 3.27 -8.65
CA PHE A 155 8.40 3.82 -9.79
C PHE A 155 9.85 3.32 -9.76
N ASN A 156 10.14 2.32 -10.60
CA ASN A 156 11.44 1.66 -10.62
C ASN A 156 12.49 2.49 -11.39
N PHE A 157 13.07 3.48 -10.71
CA PHE A 157 14.12 4.32 -11.29
C PHE A 157 15.37 3.53 -11.66
N THR A 158 15.69 2.45 -10.95
CA THR A 158 16.82 1.58 -11.29
C THR A 158 16.65 0.96 -12.67
N GLU A 159 15.47 0.43 -12.98
CA GLU A 159 15.12 -0.10 -14.29
C GLU A 159 15.10 0.98 -15.37
N LEU A 160 14.53 2.15 -15.06
CA LEU A 160 14.51 3.29 -15.98
C LEU A 160 15.93 3.72 -16.37
N PHE A 161 16.81 3.88 -15.39
CA PHE A 161 18.20 4.29 -15.62
C PHE A 161 19.01 3.21 -16.31
N ALA A 162 18.79 1.93 -15.99
CA ALA A 162 19.44 0.81 -16.67
C ALA A 162 19.12 0.85 -18.17
N LYS A 163 17.85 0.99 -18.53
CA LYS A 163 17.42 1.12 -19.92
C LYS A 163 18.00 2.36 -20.60
N ALA A 164 18.02 3.49 -19.92
CA ALA A 164 18.48 4.76 -20.49
C ALA A 164 20.00 4.82 -20.70
N VAL A 165 20.77 4.22 -19.79
CA VAL A 165 22.24 4.35 -19.75
C VAL A 165 22.93 3.14 -20.37
N GLU A 166 22.45 1.94 -20.09
CA GLU A 166 23.05 0.68 -20.55
C GLU A 166 22.33 0.11 -21.79
N GLY A 167 21.18 0.66 -22.17
CA GLY A 167 20.39 0.17 -23.30
C GLY A 167 19.74 -1.19 -23.06
N MET A 168 19.66 -1.66 -21.80
CA MET A 168 19.09 -2.95 -21.43
C MET A 168 18.34 -2.91 -20.10
N SER A 169 17.44 -3.87 -19.88
CA SER A 169 16.74 -4.00 -18.60
C SER A 169 17.72 -4.35 -17.48
N PHE A 170 17.47 -3.81 -16.28
CA PHE A 170 18.20 -4.21 -15.08
C PHE A 170 17.98 -5.70 -14.76
N LYS A 171 16.77 -6.22 -15.04
CA LYS A 171 16.42 -7.65 -14.86
C LYS A 171 17.25 -8.58 -15.75
N ASP A 172 17.75 -8.08 -16.88
CA ASP A 172 18.56 -8.84 -17.83
C ASP A 172 20.07 -8.75 -17.54
N MET A 173 20.49 -7.93 -16.58
CA MET A 173 21.90 -7.81 -16.21
C MET A 173 22.37 -9.03 -15.42
N SER A 174 23.61 -9.47 -15.67
CA SER A 174 24.25 -10.42 -14.76
C SER A 174 24.41 -9.80 -13.36
N LYS A 175 24.52 -10.64 -12.33
CA LYS A 175 24.73 -10.18 -10.95
C LYS A 175 25.90 -9.19 -10.81
N VAL A 176 27.00 -9.42 -11.55
CA VAL A 176 28.18 -8.54 -11.54
C VAL A 176 27.86 -7.19 -12.18
N GLN A 177 27.19 -7.19 -13.34
CA GLN A 177 26.75 -5.96 -14.01
C GLN A 177 25.77 -5.16 -13.16
N GLY A 178 24.74 -5.81 -12.60
CA GLY A 178 23.76 -5.15 -11.75
C GLY A 178 24.40 -4.54 -10.50
N THR A 179 25.35 -5.24 -9.87
CA THR A 179 26.11 -4.72 -8.72
C THR A 179 26.94 -3.50 -9.11
N ALA A 180 27.65 -3.56 -10.25
CA ALA A 180 28.45 -2.44 -10.73
C ALA A 180 27.58 -1.23 -11.10
N PHE A 181 26.41 -1.48 -11.70
CA PHE A 181 25.43 -0.46 -12.06
C PHE A 181 24.89 0.26 -10.81
N VAL A 182 24.42 -0.49 -9.81
CA VAL A 182 23.90 0.08 -8.56
C VAL A 182 24.95 0.89 -7.80
N ARG A 183 26.22 0.49 -7.85
CA ARG A 183 27.33 1.25 -7.22
C ARG A 183 27.55 2.64 -7.82
N ARG A 184 27.07 2.90 -9.04
CA ARG A 184 27.20 4.21 -9.70
C ARG A 184 26.20 5.24 -9.20
N PHE A 185 25.23 4.87 -8.37
CA PHE A 185 24.39 5.83 -7.66
C PHE A 185 25.22 6.53 -6.56
N GLU A 186 26.08 7.48 -6.97
CA GLU A 186 27.00 8.25 -6.10
C GLU A 186 26.27 9.25 -5.19
N HIS A 187 25.16 9.79 -5.68
CA HIS A 187 24.22 10.59 -4.91
C HIS A 187 22.91 9.84 -4.92
N GLU A 188 22.29 9.69 -3.75
CA GLU A 188 21.05 8.95 -3.56
C GLU A 188 19.94 9.66 -4.34
N VAL A 189 19.78 9.30 -5.62
CA VAL A 189 18.77 9.89 -6.52
C VAL A 189 17.39 9.86 -5.86
N SER A 190 17.14 8.82 -5.06
CA SER A 190 16.27 8.88 -3.91
C SER A 190 16.55 7.69 -2.99
N ASP A 191 16.55 7.90 -1.68
CA ASP A 191 16.35 6.84 -0.68
C ASP A 191 14.90 6.31 -0.69
N HIS A 192 13.96 7.08 -1.26
CA HIS A 192 12.54 6.72 -1.43
C HIS A 192 12.05 6.90 -2.87
N MET A 193 11.79 5.81 -3.56
CA MET A 193 11.15 5.75 -4.86
C MET A 193 9.66 6.02 -4.67
N PRO A 194 9.04 6.84 -5.55
CA PRO A 194 7.60 7.08 -5.45
C PRO A 194 6.83 5.76 -5.52
N ILE A 195 5.89 5.59 -4.59
CA ILE A 195 4.96 4.46 -4.58
C ILE A 195 3.56 4.94 -5.00
N TRP A 196 2.76 4.02 -5.55
CA TRP A 196 1.42 4.34 -6.01
C TRP A 196 0.43 3.21 -5.69
N LEU A 197 -0.84 3.60 -5.55
CA LEU A 197 -1.99 2.72 -5.43
C LEU A 197 -3.07 3.21 -6.39
N ARG A 198 -3.67 2.27 -7.11
CA ARG A 198 -4.87 2.44 -7.91
C ARG A 198 -6.01 1.71 -7.23
N LEU A 199 -7.13 2.40 -7.04
CA LEU A 199 -8.37 1.82 -6.56
C LEU A 199 -9.32 1.63 -7.74
N SER A 200 -10.09 0.54 -7.75
CA SER A 200 -11.11 0.30 -8.77
C SER A 200 -12.20 1.36 -8.75
N LEU A 201 -12.70 1.71 -9.93
CA LEU A 201 -13.95 2.46 -10.05
C LEU A 201 -15.10 1.49 -9.76
N THR A 202 -15.80 1.66 -8.64
CA THR A 202 -16.93 0.78 -8.29
C THR A 202 -18.23 1.29 -8.86
N PRO A 203 -18.96 0.47 -9.65
CA PRO A 203 -20.27 0.86 -10.16
C PRO A 203 -21.28 0.99 -9.01
N THR A 204 -22.15 1.99 -9.08
CA THR A 204 -23.32 2.15 -8.21
C THR A 204 -24.23 0.94 -8.42
N PRO A 205 -24.73 0.28 -7.34
CA PRO A 205 -25.74 -0.74 -7.49
C PRO A 205 -26.93 -0.14 -8.23
N THR A 206 -27.21 -0.61 -9.44
CA THR A 206 -28.42 -0.24 -10.16
C THR A 206 -29.59 -0.64 -9.28
N SER A 207 -30.43 0.32 -8.89
CA SER A 207 -31.67 0.03 -8.18
C SER A 207 -32.40 -1.06 -8.96
N THR A 208 -32.55 -2.24 -8.35
CA THR A 208 -33.35 -3.33 -8.88
C THR A 208 -34.66 -2.76 -9.40
N SER A 209 -34.93 -2.99 -10.67
CA SER A 209 -36.25 -2.79 -11.25
C SER A 209 -37.26 -3.50 -10.35
N VAL A 210 -38.04 -2.72 -9.62
CA VAL A 210 -39.29 -3.19 -9.05
C VAL A 210 -40.07 -3.72 -10.24
N GLY A 211 -40.20 -5.04 -10.32
CA GLY A 211 -41.02 -5.69 -11.32
C GLY A 211 -42.44 -5.18 -11.17
N ALA A 212 -42.83 -4.31 -12.10
CA ALA A 212 -44.22 -4.07 -12.43
C ALA A 212 -44.55 -5.00 -13.59
N GLU A 213 -45.18 -6.13 -13.26
CA GLU A 213 -46.42 -6.67 -13.82
C GLU A 213 -46.60 -8.14 -13.42
#